data_AF-A0A3M1DN55-F1
#
_entry.id   AF-A0A3M1DN55-F1
#
_cell.length_a   1.000
_cell.length_b   1.000
_cell.length_c   1.000
_cell.angle_alpha   90.00
_cell.angle_beta   90.00
_cell.angle_gamma   90.00
#
_symmetry.space_group_name_H-M   'P 1'
#
loop_
_entity.id
_entity.type
_entity.pdbx_description
1 polymer ?
#
loop_
_entity_poly.entity_id
_entity_poly.type
_entity_poly.pdbx_seq_one_letter_code
_entity_poly.pdbx_strand_id
1 'polypeptide(L)'
;MSLPHLDDPTTYERIDPLGMRERIAELPAHCVDAWRLARSLVLPEDYRGVREVVVLGMGGSAIGGALVSALVAEECPVPILCVGGYDLPAHAGPETLVVGSSYSGKTE
;
A
#
# COMPACT_ATOMS: atom_id res chain seq x y z
N MET A 1 12.58 -37.24 -1.94
CA MET A 1 11.75 -36.74 -0.81
C MET A 1 10.30 -37.04 -1.13
N SER A 2 9.55 -37.60 -0.18
CA SER A 2 8.09 -37.76 -0.34
C SER A 2 7.43 -36.37 -0.33
N LEU A 3 6.43 -36.15 -1.18
CA LEU A 3 5.65 -34.91 -1.18
C LEU A 3 4.88 -34.77 0.14
N PRO A 4 4.70 -33.55 0.66
CA PRO A 4 3.91 -33.32 1.86
C PRO A 4 2.44 -33.72 1.64
N HIS A 5 1.84 -34.36 2.65
CA HIS A 5 0.43 -34.76 2.64
C HIS A 5 -0.44 -33.54 2.96
N LEU A 6 -1.09 -32.97 1.96
CA LEU A 6 -1.83 -31.71 2.08
C LEU A 6 -3.17 -31.86 2.83
N ASP A 7 -3.69 -33.08 2.97
CA ASP A 7 -4.92 -33.34 3.72
C ASP A 7 -4.70 -33.37 5.24
N ASP A 8 -3.44 -33.32 5.70
CA ASP A 8 -3.09 -33.17 7.11
C ASP A 8 -2.96 -31.67 7.47
N PRO A 9 -3.84 -31.11 8.31
CA PRO A 9 -3.78 -29.69 8.68
C PRO A 9 -2.45 -29.26 9.31
N THR A 10 -1.75 -30.17 9.99
CA THR A 10 -0.45 -29.87 10.62
C THR A 10 0.66 -29.65 9.58
N THR A 11 0.45 -30.09 8.33
CA THR A 11 1.37 -29.83 7.21
C THR A 11 1.56 -28.35 6.98
N TYR A 12 0.49 -27.55 7.06
CA TYR A 12 0.55 -26.12 6.73
C TYR A 12 1.41 -25.34 7.71
N GLU A 13 1.26 -25.58 9.02
CA GLU A 13 2.09 -24.94 10.05
C GLU A 13 3.59 -25.24 9.84
N ARG A 14 3.91 -26.46 9.41
CA ARG A 14 5.29 -26.90 9.17
C ARG A 14 5.92 -26.29 7.92
N ILE A 15 5.15 -26.10 6.85
CA ILE A 15 5.68 -25.63 5.55
C ILE A 15 5.49 -24.13 5.32
N ASP A 16 4.69 -23.46 6.15
CA ASP A 16 4.47 -22.01 6.15
C ASP A 16 5.00 -21.37 7.44
N PRO A 17 6.33 -21.41 7.69
CA PRO A 17 6.92 -20.88 8.92
C PRO A 17 6.76 -19.36 9.05
N LEU A 18 6.38 -18.67 7.95
CA LEU A 18 6.11 -17.25 7.95
C LEU A 18 4.64 -16.92 8.19
N GLY A 19 3.73 -17.91 8.18
CA GLY A 19 2.29 -17.68 8.40
C GLY A 19 1.61 -16.91 7.27
N MET A 20 2.06 -17.08 6.02
CA MET A 20 1.49 -16.41 4.86
C MET A 20 0.02 -16.78 4.61
N ARG A 21 -0.39 -18.01 4.93
CA ARG A 21 -1.78 -18.46 4.81
C ARG A 21 -2.71 -17.59 5.64
N GLU A 22 -2.35 -17.33 6.88
CA GLU A 22 -3.14 -16.49 7.79
C GLU A 22 -3.14 -15.04 7.31
N ARG A 23 -1.99 -14.49 6.94
CA ARG A 23 -1.90 -13.12 6.39
C ARG A 23 -2.78 -12.89 5.17
N ILE A 24 -2.89 -13.89 4.28
CA ILE A 24 -3.79 -13.82 3.12
C ILE A 24 -5.25 -13.88 3.59
N ALA A 25 -5.57 -14.74 4.55
CA ALA A 25 -6.92 -14.87 5.10
C ALA A 25 -7.40 -13.60 5.82
N GLU A 26 -6.48 -12.79 6.36
CA GLU A 26 -6.78 -11.52 7.04
C GLU A 26 -7.13 -10.36 6.08
N LEU A 27 -6.81 -10.47 4.78
CA LEU A 27 -6.98 -9.40 3.81
C LEU A 27 -8.39 -8.77 3.82
N PRO A 28 -9.51 -9.52 3.84
CA PRO A 28 -10.84 -8.91 3.87
C PRO A 28 -11.08 -8.04 5.11
N ALA A 29 -10.57 -8.47 6.27
CA ALA A 29 -10.69 -7.68 7.50
C ALA A 29 -9.86 -6.39 7.41
N HIS A 30 -8.63 -6.49 6.89
CA HIS A 30 -7.78 -5.32 6.64
C HIS A 30 -8.44 -4.32 5.68
N CYS A 31 -9.14 -4.78 4.63
CA CYS A 31 -9.87 -3.90 3.73
C CYS A 31 -11.02 -3.15 4.45
N VAL A 32 -11.78 -3.85 5.30
CA VAL A 32 -12.86 -3.23 6.08
C VAL A 32 -12.32 -2.18 7.05
N ASP A 33 -11.22 -2.49 7.74
CA ASP A 33 -10.61 -1.58 8.69
C ASP A 33 -9.97 -0.38 7.99
N ALA A 34 -9.27 -0.58 6.87
CA ALA A 34 -8.75 0.49 6.03
C ALA A 34 -9.88 1.43 5.55
N TRP A 35 -11.02 0.88 5.12
CA TRP A 35 -12.17 1.66 4.71
C TRP A 35 -12.75 2.49 5.86
N ARG A 36 -12.87 1.92 7.06
CA ARG A 36 -13.34 2.63 8.26
C ARG A 36 -12.40 3.77 8.63
N LEU A 37 -11.08 3.50 8.65
CA LEU A 37 -10.06 4.51 8.94
C LEU A 37 -10.12 5.65 7.93
N ALA A 38 -10.14 5.33 6.63
CA ALA A 38 -10.21 6.33 5.57
C ALA A 38 -11.46 7.21 5.68
N ARG A 39 -12.63 6.64 6.00
CA ARG A 39 -13.87 7.40 6.19
C ARG A 39 -13.86 8.33 7.39
N SER A 40 -13.03 8.05 8.39
CA SER A 40 -12.87 8.88 9.59
C SER A 40 -11.79 9.95 9.46
N LEU A 41 -11.01 9.91 8.39
CA LEU A 41 -9.88 10.81 8.18
C LEU A 41 -10.40 12.23 7.88
N VAL A 42 -10.03 13.19 8.73
CA VAL A 42 -10.24 14.60 8.47
C VAL A 42 -8.96 15.16 7.88
N LEU A 43 -9.02 15.55 6.60
CA LEU A 43 -7.88 16.15 5.91
C LEU A 43 -7.81 17.66 6.19
N PRO A 44 -6.61 18.24 6.33
CA PRO A 44 -6.43 19.68 6.42
C PRO A 44 -7.00 20.40 5.20
N GLU A 45 -7.60 21.57 5.43
CA GLU A 45 -8.18 22.40 4.37
C GLU A 45 -7.15 22.81 3.31
N ASP A 46 -5.90 23.02 3.73
CA ASP A 46 -4.79 23.39 2.86
C ASP A 46 -4.50 22.34 1.77
N TYR A 47 -4.94 21.08 1.95
CA TYR A 47 -4.76 20.04 0.93
C TYR A 47 -5.61 20.27 -0.32
N ARG A 48 -6.59 21.19 -0.29
CA ARG A 48 -7.31 21.60 -1.51
C ARG A 48 -6.42 22.32 -2.54
N GLY A 49 -5.27 22.85 -2.10
CA GLY A 49 -4.29 23.50 -2.99
C GLY A 49 -3.31 22.53 -3.67
N VAL A 50 -3.38 21.23 -3.37
CA VAL A 50 -2.49 20.22 -3.94
C VAL A 50 -2.71 20.11 -5.44
N ARG A 51 -1.62 20.10 -6.21
CA ARG A 51 -1.63 19.97 -7.68
C ARG A 51 -1.04 18.66 -8.19
N GLU A 52 -0.42 17.88 -7.31
CA GLU A 52 0.10 16.56 -7.62
C GLU A 52 0.25 15.73 -6.34
N VAL A 53 0.13 14.41 -6.47
CA VAL A 53 0.38 13.47 -5.38
C VAL A 53 1.57 12.59 -5.75
N VAL A 54 2.54 12.49 -4.84
CA VAL A 54 3.68 11.59 -4.97
C VAL A 54 3.59 10.53 -3.89
N VAL A 55 3.36 9.28 -4.30
CA VAL A 55 3.33 8.11 -3.40
C VAL A 55 4.70 7.47 -3.36
N LEU A 56 5.32 7.46 -2.18
CA LEU A 56 6.62 6.83 -1.93
C LEU A 56 6.39 5.43 -1.36
N GLY A 57 7.11 4.45 -1.86
CA GLY A 57 7.09 3.13 -1.25
C GLY A 57 7.97 2.14 -1.98
N MET A 58 8.63 1.27 -1.23
CA MET A 58 9.49 0.22 -1.80
C MET A 58 8.72 -1.10 -1.93
N GLY A 59 8.97 -1.83 -3.03
CA GLY A 59 8.41 -3.16 -3.26
C GLY A 59 6.88 -3.18 -3.23
N GLY A 60 6.29 -4.03 -2.37
CA GLY A 60 4.84 -4.15 -2.23
C GLY A 60 4.11 -2.84 -1.92
N SER A 61 4.79 -1.90 -1.25
CA SER A 61 4.22 -0.58 -0.97
C SER A 61 4.09 0.28 -2.23
N ALA A 62 5.04 0.14 -3.18
CA ALA A 62 4.96 0.79 -4.49
C ALA A 62 3.76 0.24 -5.28
N ILE A 63 3.51 -1.08 -5.18
CA ILE A 63 2.42 -1.76 -5.89
C ILE A 63 1.06 -1.20 -5.43
N GLY A 64 0.87 -0.96 -4.13
CA GLY A 64 -0.34 -0.34 -3.60
C GLY A 64 -0.59 1.05 -4.17
N GLY A 65 0.45 1.89 -4.25
CA GLY A 65 0.38 3.20 -4.89
C GLY A 65 -0.02 3.11 -6.36
N ALA A 66 0.63 2.22 -7.12
CA ALA A 66 0.36 2.03 -8.54
C ALA A 66 -1.08 1.56 -8.79
N LEU A 67 -1.59 0.66 -7.95
CA LEU A 67 -2.99 0.21 -7.99
C LEU A 67 -3.96 1.37 -7.80
N VAL A 68 -3.74 2.21 -6.78
CA VAL A 68 -4.62 3.37 -6.52
C VAL A 68 -4.54 4.36 -7.68
N SER A 69 -3.34 4.70 -8.16
CA SER A 69 -3.14 5.60 -9.30
C SER A 69 -3.94 5.13 -10.53
N ALA A 70 -3.88 3.84 -10.85
CA ALA A 70 -4.66 3.26 -11.94
C ALA A 70 -6.18 3.27 -11.67
N LEU A 71 -6.60 2.98 -10.44
CA LEU A 71 -8.01 2.91 -10.07
C LEU A 71 -8.73 4.26 -10.20
N VAL A 72 -8.05 5.36 -9.85
CA VAL A 72 -8.63 6.70 -9.87
C VAL A 72 -8.22 7.54 -11.08
N ALA A 73 -7.58 6.94 -12.08
CA ALA A 73 -6.97 7.66 -13.20
C ALA A 73 -7.94 8.58 -13.95
N GLU A 74 -9.21 8.18 -14.08
CA GLU A 74 -10.26 8.94 -14.78
C GLU A 74 -11.02 9.92 -13.87
N GLU A 75 -10.83 9.84 -12.55
CA GLU A 75 -11.61 10.58 -11.55
C GLU A 75 -10.77 11.58 -10.76
N CYS A 76 -9.47 11.31 -10.61
CA CYS A 76 -8.58 12.14 -9.82
C CYS A 76 -8.27 13.44 -10.58
N PRO A 77 -8.52 14.62 -9.98
CA PRO A 77 -8.31 15.89 -10.65
C PRO A 77 -6.82 16.29 -10.78
N VAL A 78 -5.92 15.53 -10.15
CA VAL A 78 -4.48 15.79 -10.11
C VAL A 78 -3.71 14.50 -10.40
N PRO A 79 -2.52 14.58 -11.00
CA PRO A 79 -1.69 13.41 -11.25
C PRO A 79 -1.24 12.72 -9.96
N ILE A 80 -1.16 11.39 -10.01
CA ILE A 80 -0.59 10.54 -8.95
C ILE A 80 0.64 9.81 -9.49
N LEU A 81 1.82 10.18 -9.01
CA LEU A 81 3.08 9.55 -9.35
C LEU A 81 3.51 8.58 -8.24
N CYS A 82 3.87 7.36 -8.60
CA CYS A 82 4.41 6.38 -7.65
C CYS A 82 5.93 6.27 -7.81
N VAL A 83 6.66 6.45 -6.72
CA VAL A 83 8.12 6.42 -6.67
C VAL A 83 8.56 5.25 -5.81
N GLY A 84 9.16 4.26 -6.45
CA GLY A 84 9.76 3.08 -5.80
C GLY A 84 11.29 3.12 -5.75
N GLY A 85 11.86 4.32 -5.81
CA GLY A 85 13.29 4.58 -5.67
C GLY A 85 13.55 5.65 -4.60
N TYR A 86 14.82 6.02 -4.43
CA TYR A 86 15.24 6.95 -3.38
C TYR A 86 15.15 8.44 -3.78
N ASP A 87 15.00 8.72 -5.08
CA ASP A 87 14.99 10.07 -5.59
C ASP A 87 13.56 10.60 -5.76
N LEU A 88 13.29 11.77 -5.18
CA LEU A 88 12.07 12.50 -5.44
C LEU A 88 12.10 13.17 -6.82
N PRO A 89 10.93 13.38 -7.46
CA PRO A 89 10.86 14.14 -8.68
C PRO A 89 11.39 15.56 -8.45
N ALA A 90 12.25 16.05 -9.34
CA ALA A 90 12.88 17.37 -9.19
C ALA A 90 11.87 18.54 -9.20
N HIS A 91 10.64 18.31 -9.65
CA HIS A 91 9.55 19.30 -9.65
C HIS A 91 8.71 19.29 -8.37
N ALA A 92 8.94 18.36 -7.43
CA ALA A 92 8.22 18.33 -6.16
C ALA A 92 8.44 19.64 -5.39
N GLY A 93 7.35 20.23 -4.91
CA GLY A 93 7.36 21.58 -4.34
C GLY A 93 6.20 21.85 -3.38
N PRO A 94 5.89 23.13 -3.10
CA PRO A 94 4.89 23.52 -2.09
C PRO A 94 3.46 23.03 -2.36
N GLU A 95 3.12 22.71 -3.60
CA GLU A 95 1.80 22.21 -4.00
C GLU A 95 1.77 20.68 -4.18
N THR A 96 2.84 19.97 -3.77
CA THR A 96 2.95 18.51 -3.86
C THR A 96 2.54 17.85 -2.56
N LEU A 97 1.57 16.93 -2.60
CA LEU A 97 1.27 16.04 -1.48
C LEU A 97 2.13 14.78 -1.57
N VAL A 98 2.95 14.54 -0.56
CA VAL A 98 3.76 13.31 -0.46
C VAL A 98 3.10 12.31 0.48
N VAL A 99 2.86 11.09 0.00
CA VAL A 99 2.29 9.98 0.78
C VAL A 99 3.33 8.88 0.93
N GLY A 100 3.84 8.68 2.14
CA GLY A 100 4.75 7.59 2.45
C GLY A 100 4.01 6.29 2.76
N SER A 101 4.25 5.23 1.98
CA SER A 101 3.72 3.89 2.20
C SER A 101 4.87 2.94 2.57
N SER A 102 4.86 2.47 3.82
CA SER A 102 5.83 1.48 4.31
C SER A 102 5.15 0.53 5.29
N TYR A 103 5.25 -0.77 5.03
CA TYR A 103 4.80 -1.80 5.96
C TYR A 103 5.61 -1.80 7.27
N SER A 104 6.92 -1.58 7.20
CA SER A 104 7.80 -1.63 8.38
C SER A 104 7.83 -0.30 9.15
N GLY A 105 7.42 0.80 8.52
CA GLY A 105 7.57 2.17 9.04
C GLY A 105 9.03 2.62 9.18
N LYS A 106 9.99 1.83 8.67
CA LYS A 106 11.44 2.04 8.83
C LYS A 106 12.19 1.96 7.51
N THR A 107 11.46 1.90 6.40
CA THR A 107 12.09 1.97 5.07
C THR A 107 12.78 3.32 4.96
N GLU A 108 14.08 3.28 4.68
CA GLU A 108 14.92 4.45 4.43
C GLU A 108 14.43 5.24 3.21
#